data_AF-A0A4V1IMZ7-F1
#
_entry.id   AF-A0A4V1IMZ7-F1
#
_cell.length_a   1.000
_cell.length_b   1.000
_cell.length_c   1.000
_cell.angle_alpha   90.00
_cell.angle_beta   90.00
_cell.angle_gamma   90.00
#
_symmetry.space_group_name_H-M   'P 1'
#
loop_
_entity.id
_entity.type
_entity.pdbx_description
1 polymer ?
#
loop_
_entity_poly.entity_id
_entity_poly.type
_entity_poly.pdbx_seq_one_letter_code
_entity_poly.pdbx_strand_id
1 'polypeptide(L)'
;MKNTYTTYLFLMAFTFASVQCYGGSALETSLTNSNLKSHCQIEQGNFTDYSISCSYQSVYIEANAGIKREVKYQLPIGDPPTRGWPVVVIYQGSFFPVEFQRNKADPFGGFYEAMLIKHLLDSGYAVLAPRAAINLAWQTNALSSATPYHLTTDYQFLSRVLMGIQQGLFGPLNSQQKYATGISSGGYNTSRMAVSFSGEFRALAIQSASYATCLGPACLVPQSLPSTHPPTLFIHGALDMIVPVWTMKQYYNRLIDHSIHTEKWVNPFKGHAWFKESPEKIVDWFNRF
;
A
#
# COMPACT_ATOMS: atom_id res chain seq x y z
N MET A 1 76.72 23.08 -34.22
CA MET A 1 75.99 22.86 -35.49
C MET A 1 74.68 23.63 -35.36
N LYS A 2 74.60 24.94 -35.61
CA LYS A 2 74.49 25.69 -36.89
C LYS A 2 73.41 25.18 -37.87
N ASN A 3 72.50 26.11 -38.20
CA ASN A 3 71.64 26.24 -39.39
C ASN A 3 70.32 25.44 -39.41
N THR A 4 69.14 25.94 -39.86
CA THR A 4 68.76 27.20 -40.55
C THR A 4 67.21 27.31 -40.60
N TYR A 5 66.71 28.55 -40.50
CA TYR A 5 65.46 29.20 -40.99
C TYR A 5 64.30 28.39 -41.61
N THR A 6 63.05 28.79 -41.33
CA THR A 6 62.20 29.57 -42.27
C THR A 6 60.86 29.98 -41.62
N THR A 7 60.57 31.27 -41.69
CA THR A 7 59.34 31.96 -41.30
C THR A 7 58.26 31.79 -42.36
N TYR A 8 57.01 31.52 -41.99
CA TYR A 8 55.83 31.97 -42.74
C TYR A 8 54.75 32.45 -41.79
N LEU A 9 54.47 33.75 -41.89
CA LEU A 9 53.32 34.45 -41.34
C LEU A 9 52.04 33.88 -41.97
N PHE A 10 51.04 33.55 -41.14
CA PHE A 10 49.64 33.65 -41.54
C PHE A 10 48.90 34.44 -40.46
N LEU A 11 48.46 35.64 -40.83
CA LEU A 11 47.46 36.40 -40.09
C LEU A 11 46.13 35.64 -40.16
N MET A 12 45.54 35.31 -39.02
CA MET A 12 44.08 35.27 -38.89
C MET A 12 43.68 35.93 -37.57
N ALA A 13 43.05 37.08 -37.70
CA ALA A 13 42.35 37.76 -36.63
C ALA A 13 41.11 36.92 -36.26
N PHE A 14 41.06 36.42 -35.01
CA PHE A 14 39.83 35.92 -34.44
C PHE A 14 39.22 36.99 -33.54
N THR A 15 38.14 37.58 -34.04
CA THR A 15 37.22 38.44 -33.30
C THR A 15 36.57 37.66 -32.15
N PHE A 16 36.62 38.24 -30.95
CA PHE A 16 35.83 37.81 -29.81
C PHE A 16 34.34 38.02 -30.10
N ALA A 17 33.62 36.92 -30.36
CA ALA A 17 32.17 36.89 -30.32
C ALA A 17 31.76 36.30 -28.95
N SER A 18 31.19 37.15 -28.10
CA SER A 18 30.48 36.77 -26.89
C SER A 18 29.28 35.90 -27.26
N VAL A 19 29.37 34.60 -27.00
CA VAL A 19 28.22 33.70 -27.10
C VAL A 19 27.42 33.80 -25.81
N GLN A 20 26.28 34.47 -25.88
CA GLN A 20 25.20 34.34 -24.90
C GLN A 20 24.62 32.93 -25.01
N CYS A 21 24.99 32.06 -24.06
CA CYS A 21 24.28 30.81 -23.84
C CYS A 21 22.96 31.09 -23.12
N TYR A 22 21.88 31.21 -23.89
CA TYR A 22 20.54 30.92 -23.40
C TYR A 22 20.42 29.40 -23.26
N GLY A 23 20.38 28.91 -22.01
CA GLY A 23 20.08 27.52 -21.68
C GLY A 23 19.23 27.51 -20.41
N GLY A 24 17.92 27.42 -20.61
CA GLY A 24 16.92 27.57 -19.56
C GLY A 24 17.01 26.54 -18.45
N SER A 25 16.74 27.02 -17.24
CA SER A 25 16.30 26.24 -16.08
C SER A 25 15.11 25.37 -16.46
N ALA A 26 15.30 24.05 -16.48
CA ALA A 26 14.23 23.07 -16.50
C ALA A 26 14.49 22.04 -15.40
N LEU A 27 14.29 22.45 -14.15
CA LEU A 27 14.23 21.54 -13.02
C LEU A 27 13.24 22.02 -11.95
N GLU A 28 12.05 22.47 -12.37
CA GLU A 28 10.98 22.80 -11.41
C GLU A 28 9.61 22.93 -12.11
N THR A 29 9.12 21.87 -12.75
CA THR A 29 7.70 21.81 -13.16
C THR A 29 7.25 20.37 -13.31
N SER A 30 6.65 19.80 -12.27
CA SER A 30 5.60 18.77 -12.39
C SER A 30 4.92 18.51 -11.03
N LEU A 31 4.13 19.48 -10.55
CA LEU A 31 3.12 19.24 -9.52
C LEU A 31 1.73 19.77 -9.92
N THR A 32 1.55 20.17 -11.17
CA THR A 32 0.27 20.62 -11.71
C THR A 32 -0.10 19.83 -12.95
N ASN A 33 -0.34 18.53 -12.80
CA ASN A 33 -1.08 17.79 -13.82
C ASN A 33 -2.58 18.06 -13.63
N SER A 34 -3.03 19.16 -14.23
CA SER A 34 -4.43 19.54 -14.34
C SER A 34 -5.16 18.62 -15.32
N ASN A 35 -5.93 17.63 -14.81
CA ASN A 35 -7.24 17.15 -15.34
C ASN A 35 -7.69 15.78 -14.83
N LEU A 36 -6.91 15.07 -14.01
CA LEU A 36 -7.43 13.87 -13.34
C LEU A 36 -8.39 14.28 -12.23
N LYS A 37 -9.69 14.05 -12.44
CA LYS A 37 -10.67 14.14 -11.34
C LYS A 37 -10.24 13.15 -10.26
N SER A 38 -9.99 13.65 -9.06
CA SER A 38 -9.63 12.83 -7.91
C SER A 38 -10.57 13.12 -6.74
N HIS A 39 -10.86 12.10 -5.95
CA HIS A 39 -11.54 12.25 -4.66
C HIS A 39 -10.66 12.90 -3.58
N CYS A 40 -9.36 13.04 -3.87
CA CYS A 40 -8.35 13.41 -2.89
C CYS A 40 -7.68 14.72 -3.27
N GLN A 41 -7.54 15.60 -2.27
CA GLN A 41 -6.81 16.86 -2.35
C GLN A 41 -5.57 16.77 -1.46
N ILE A 42 -4.44 17.26 -1.97
CA ILE A 42 -3.20 17.41 -1.22
C ILE A 42 -3.04 18.90 -0.96
N GLU A 43 -2.97 19.28 0.30
CA GLU A 43 -2.77 20.66 0.69
C GLU A 43 -1.35 20.82 1.22
N GLN A 44 -0.69 21.90 0.79
CA GLN A 44 0.60 22.32 1.32
C GLN A 44 0.37 23.53 2.23
N GLY A 45 0.68 23.37 3.50
CA GLY A 45 0.75 24.45 4.49
C GLY A 45 2.10 25.19 4.41
N ASN A 46 2.46 25.88 5.49
CA ASN A 46 3.73 26.60 5.53
C ASN A 46 4.92 25.62 5.64
N PHE A 47 5.99 25.89 4.88
CA PHE A 47 7.24 25.12 4.85
C PHE A 47 7.08 23.65 4.40
N THR A 48 6.90 22.72 5.35
CA THR A 48 6.89 21.25 5.13
C THR A 48 5.59 20.56 5.54
N ASP A 49 4.57 21.33 5.90
CA ASP A 49 3.27 20.78 6.27
C ASP A 49 2.53 20.34 5.01
N TYR A 50 2.30 19.03 4.90
CA TYR A 50 1.43 18.47 3.87
C TYR A 50 0.29 17.74 4.55
N SER A 51 -0.91 17.89 4.03
CA SER A 51 -2.04 17.05 4.37
C SER A 51 -2.60 16.43 3.09
N ILE A 52 -3.28 15.31 3.25
CA ILE A 52 -4.09 14.72 2.21
C ILE A 52 -5.47 14.45 2.80
N SER A 53 -6.51 14.77 2.04
CA SER A 53 -7.90 14.53 2.40
C SER A 53 -8.63 13.95 1.20
N CYS A 54 -9.25 12.79 1.39
CA CYS A 54 -10.08 12.10 0.42
C CYS A 54 -11.54 12.06 0.91
N SER A 55 -12.51 12.31 0.01
CA SER A 55 -13.91 12.04 0.33
C SER A 55 -14.15 10.55 0.55
N TYR A 56 -15.03 10.20 1.48
CA TYR A 56 -15.41 8.82 1.76
C TYR A 56 -16.89 8.72 2.17
N GLN A 57 -17.41 7.50 2.09
CA GLN A 57 -18.67 7.08 2.67
C GLN A 57 -18.40 6.11 3.81
N SER A 58 -19.39 5.87 4.68
CA SER A 58 -19.26 4.84 5.71
C SER A 58 -20.55 4.06 5.92
N VAL A 59 -20.38 2.81 6.35
CA VAL A 59 -21.47 1.91 6.73
C VAL A 59 -21.05 1.12 7.97
N TYR A 60 -22.01 0.80 8.83
CA TYR A 60 -21.79 -0.02 10.02
C TYR A 60 -22.28 -1.45 9.76
N ILE A 61 -21.37 -2.41 9.87
CA ILE A 61 -21.67 -3.84 9.69
C ILE A 61 -21.53 -4.55 11.03
N GLU A 62 -22.44 -5.48 11.29
CA GLU A 62 -22.45 -6.26 12.53
C GLU A 62 -21.26 -7.23 12.59
N ALA A 63 -20.46 -7.14 13.64
CA ALA A 63 -19.38 -8.08 13.91
C ALA A 63 -19.90 -9.31 14.65
N ASN A 64 -20.76 -9.11 15.64
CA ASN A 64 -21.53 -10.11 16.37
C ASN A 64 -22.79 -9.44 16.97
N ALA A 65 -23.65 -10.23 17.63
CA ALA A 65 -24.92 -9.76 18.19
C ALA A 65 -24.75 -8.46 19.00
N GLY A 66 -25.23 -7.35 18.45
CA GLY A 66 -25.22 -6.04 19.09
C GLY A 66 -23.94 -5.20 18.92
N ILE A 67 -22.85 -5.72 18.35
CA ILE A 67 -21.63 -4.94 18.08
C ILE A 67 -21.51 -4.69 16.58
N LYS A 68 -21.47 -3.41 16.20
CA LYS A 68 -21.24 -2.98 14.82
C LYS A 68 -19.88 -2.31 14.70
N ARG A 69 -19.26 -2.43 13.53
CA ARG A 69 -18.00 -1.76 13.20
C ARG A 69 -18.15 -1.00 11.89
N GLU A 70 -17.48 0.15 11.83
CA GLU A 70 -17.47 1.00 10.65
C GLU A 70 -16.61 0.37 9.54
N VAL A 71 -17.10 0.47 8.31
CA VAL A 71 -16.31 0.34 7.09
C VAL A 71 -16.36 1.68 6.38
N LYS A 72 -15.22 2.37 6.32
CA LYS A 72 -15.08 3.52 5.43
C LYS A 72 -14.81 3.02 4.03
N TYR A 73 -15.39 3.64 3.02
CA TYR A 73 -15.17 3.24 1.64
C TYR A 73 -15.31 4.38 0.67
N GLN A 74 -14.72 4.23 -0.50
CA GLN A 74 -14.91 5.14 -1.61
C GLN A 74 -14.79 4.41 -2.94
N LEU A 75 -15.58 4.85 -3.92
CA LEU A 75 -15.53 4.38 -5.30
C LEU A 75 -14.67 5.32 -6.16
N PRO A 76 -14.07 4.84 -7.26
CA PRO A 76 -13.42 5.71 -8.24
C PRO A 76 -14.39 6.71 -8.87
N ILE A 77 -13.86 7.78 -9.45
CA ILE A 77 -14.64 8.73 -10.25
C ILE A 77 -14.85 8.16 -11.65
N GLY A 78 -16.10 8.12 -12.10
CA GLY A 78 -16.47 7.69 -13.45
C GLY A 78 -17.49 6.56 -13.43
N ASP A 79 -17.65 5.92 -14.58
CA ASP A 79 -18.56 4.78 -14.73
C ASP A 79 -17.83 3.47 -14.40
N PRO A 80 -18.47 2.55 -13.64
CA PRO A 80 -17.87 1.26 -13.34
C PRO A 80 -17.65 0.44 -14.62
N PRO A 81 -16.58 -0.38 -14.67
CA PRO A 81 -16.47 -1.44 -15.67
C PRO A 81 -17.71 -2.34 -15.67
N THR A 82 -17.97 -3.06 -16.77
CA THR A 82 -19.17 -3.92 -16.90
C THR A 82 -19.37 -4.92 -15.75
N ARG A 83 -18.27 -5.39 -15.13
CA ARG A 83 -18.31 -6.32 -13.98
C ARG A 83 -18.19 -5.64 -12.62
N GLY A 84 -18.23 -4.30 -12.56
CA GLY A 84 -17.98 -3.50 -11.38
C GLY A 84 -16.51 -3.10 -11.21
N TRP A 85 -16.24 -2.22 -10.25
CA TRP A 85 -14.90 -1.78 -9.87
C TRP A 85 -14.12 -2.91 -9.18
N PRO A 86 -12.84 -3.15 -9.52
CA PRO A 86 -11.97 -3.95 -8.66
C PRO A 86 -11.86 -3.28 -7.28
N VAL A 87 -11.73 -4.08 -6.21
CA VAL A 87 -11.80 -3.58 -4.83
C VAL A 87 -10.56 -3.97 -4.03
N VAL A 88 -10.00 -2.99 -3.33
CA VAL A 88 -8.92 -3.19 -2.37
C VAL A 88 -9.44 -2.98 -0.95
N VAL A 89 -9.23 -3.98 -0.10
CA VAL A 89 -9.48 -3.89 1.34
C VAL A 89 -8.19 -3.52 2.06
N ILE A 90 -8.17 -2.38 2.75
CA ILE A 90 -7.02 -1.89 3.51
C ILE A 90 -7.26 -2.15 5.00
N TYR A 91 -6.41 -2.96 5.61
CA TYR A 91 -6.50 -3.29 7.02
C TYR A 91 -5.59 -2.42 7.86
N GLN A 92 -6.16 -1.84 8.92
CA GLN A 92 -5.46 -0.94 9.84
C GLN A 92 -4.34 -1.62 10.63
N GLY A 93 -3.32 -0.84 11.00
CA GLY A 93 -2.37 -1.23 12.04
C GLY A 93 -2.98 -1.21 13.44
N SER A 94 -2.19 -1.58 14.44
CA SER A 94 -2.62 -1.48 15.83
C SER A 94 -2.76 0.00 16.24
N PHE A 95 -3.83 0.35 16.96
CA PHE A 95 -4.15 1.69 17.49
C PHE A 95 -4.42 2.80 16.47
N PHE A 96 -4.10 2.60 15.20
CA PHE A 96 -4.28 3.59 14.13
C PHE A 96 -5.22 3.04 13.06
N PRO A 97 -6.53 3.35 13.11
CA PRO A 97 -7.47 3.05 12.04
C PRO A 97 -6.99 3.60 10.71
N VAL A 98 -7.39 2.95 9.60
CA VAL A 98 -7.17 3.51 8.26
C VAL A 98 -8.03 4.76 8.13
N GLU A 99 -7.41 5.88 7.82
CA GLU A 99 -8.09 7.16 7.69
C GLU A 99 -7.86 7.75 6.29
N PHE A 100 -8.93 8.32 5.73
CA PHE A 100 -8.93 8.96 4.41
C PHE A 100 -8.39 10.40 4.47
N GLN A 101 -8.04 10.86 5.66
CA GLN A 101 -7.39 12.14 5.89
C GLN A 101 -6.21 11.96 6.83
N ARG A 102 -5.04 12.46 6.44
CA ARG A 102 -3.78 12.32 7.17
C ARG A 102 -2.88 13.53 6.96
N ASN A 103 -2.08 13.84 7.97
CA ASN A 103 -1.03 14.84 7.90
C ASN A 103 0.34 14.18 7.71
N LYS A 104 1.30 14.92 7.16
CA LYS A 104 2.68 14.46 6.92
C LYS A 104 3.37 13.98 8.19
N ALA A 105 3.08 14.65 9.31
CA ALA A 105 3.63 14.36 10.62
C ALA A 105 2.96 13.17 11.33
N ASP A 106 1.89 12.60 10.76
CA ASP A 106 1.20 11.47 11.38
C ASP A 106 2.15 10.27 11.54
N PRO A 107 2.06 9.55 12.67
CA PRO A 107 3.00 8.50 13.02
C PRO A 107 2.97 7.35 12.02
N PHE A 108 4.05 6.58 11.98
CA PHE A 108 4.19 5.39 11.16
C PHE A 108 3.91 5.62 9.66
N GLY A 109 4.10 6.84 9.18
CA GLY A 109 3.88 7.20 7.79
C GLY A 109 2.41 7.30 7.40
N GLY A 110 1.51 7.66 8.32
CA GLY A 110 0.07 7.79 8.06
C GLY A 110 -0.25 8.58 6.78
N PHE A 111 0.48 9.64 6.47
CA PHE A 111 0.35 10.35 5.18
C PHE A 111 0.44 9.43 3.96
N TYR A 112 1.37 8.47 3.95
CA TYR A 112 1.53 7.53 2.85
C TYR A 112 0.44 6.45 2.81
N GLU A 113 -0.23 6.16 3.94
CA GLU A 113 -1.47 5.36 3.95
C GLU A 113 -2.58 6.05 3.17
N ALA A 114 -2.80 7.34 3.40
CA ALA A 114 -3.80 8.10 2.65
C ALA A 114 -3.38 8.36 1.19
N MET A 115 -2.08 8.51 0.90
CA MET A 115 -1.58 8.53 -0.48
C MET A 115 -1.86 7.20 -1.20
N LEU A 116 -1.77 6.06 -0.51
CA LEU A 116 -2.14 4.76 -1.09
C LEU A 116 -3.63 4.74 -1.46
N ILE A 117 -4.52 5.25 -0.59
CA ILE A 117 -5.95 5.39 -0.90
C ILE A 117 -6.15 6.22 -2.17
N LYS A 118 -5.49 7.38 -2.26
CA LYS A 118 -5.53 8.23 -3.45
C LYS A 118 -5.09 7.49 -4.71
N HIS A 119 -3.92 6.85 -4.67
CA HIS A 119 -3.37 6.13 -5.81
C HIS A 119 -4.29 4.99 -6.27
N LEU A 120 -4.91 4.27 -5.33
CA LEU A 120 -5.87 3.21 -5.64
C LEU A 120 -7.13 3.76 -6.32
N LEU A 121 -7.74 4.81 -5.76
CA LEU A 121 -8.94 5.44 -6.32
C LEU A 121 -8.68 6.02 -7.71
N ASP A 122 -7.56 6.73 -7.87
CA ASP A 122 -7.15 7.33 -9.14
C ASP A 122 -6.78 6.26 -10.19
N SER A 123 -6.43 5.05 -9.76
CA SER A 123 -6.15 3.89 -10.63
C SER A 123 -7.37 3.01 -10.90
N GLY A 124 -8.57 3.43 -10.49
CA GLY A 124 -9.81 2.71 -10.76
C GLY A 124 -10.12 1.57 -9.79
N TYR A 125 -9.50 1.54 -8.61
CA TYR A 125 -9.88 0.61 -7.54
C TYR A 125 -10.83 1.28 -6.54
N ALA A 126 -11.93 0.61 -6.24
CA ALA A 126 -12.68 0.94 -5.02
C ALA A 126 -11.84 0.58 -3.78
N VAL A 127 -11.95 1.38 -2.74
CA VAL A 127 -11.19 1.20 -1.50
C VAL A 127 -12.15 0.99 -0.34
N LEU A 128 -11.98 -0.10 0.40
CA LEU A 128 -12.70 -0.40 1.63
C LEU A 128 -11.70 -0.44 2.80
N ALA A 129 -12.03 0.22 3.90
CA ALA A 129 -11.23 0.34 5.11
C ALA A 129 -12.07 -0.07 6.33
N PRO A 130 -12.21 -1.39 6.58
CA PRO A 130 -12.92 -1.89 7.75
C PRO A 130 -12.14 -1.61 9.04
N ARG A 131 -12.84 -1.16 10.10
CA ARG A 131 -12.24 -0.95 11.42
C ARG A 131 -12.03 -2.25 12.19
N ALA A 132 -10.87 -2.38 12.81
CA ALA A 132 -10.57 -3.50 13.70
C ALA A 132 -11.41 -3.45 14.99
N ALA A 133 -11.45 -4.55 15.74
CA ALA A 133 -12.15 -4.62 17.02
C ALA A 133 -11.64 -3.53 17.98
N ILE A 134 -12.56 -2.72 18.52
CA ILE A 134 -12.26 -1.65 19.50
C ILE A 134 -11.20 -0.65 18.96
N ASN A 135 -11.00 -0.58 17.63
CA ASN A 135 -9.92 0.19 16.98
C ASN A 135 -8.50 -0.15 17.49
N LEU A 136 -8.32 -1.27 18.18
CA LEU A 136 -7.06 -1.63 18.84
C LEU A 136 -6.16 -2.44 17.91
N ALA A 137 -6.63 -3.61 17.45
CA ALA A 137 -5.87 -4.51 16.60
C ALA A 137 -6.79 -5.60 16.03
N TRP A 138 -6.33 -6.29 14.99
CA TRP A 138 -6.97 -7.50 14.51
C TRP A 138 -6.64 -8.69 15.43
N GLN A 139 -7.62 -9.56 15.67
CA GLN A 139 -7.54 -10.76 16.48
C GLN A 139 -6.63 -11.83 15.86
N THR A 140 -6.26 -11.68 14.58
CA THR A 140 -5.41 -12.63 13.84
C THR A 140 -4.06 -12.91 14.52
N ASN A 141 -3.50 -11.91 15.20
CA ASN A 141 -2.18 -11.94 15.82
C ASN A 141 -2.26 -11.55 17.31
N ALA A 142 -3.37 -11.85 17.99
CA ALA A 142 -3.51 -11.60 19.41
C ALA A 142 -2.81 -12.71 20.23
N LEU A 143 -1.89 -12.31 21.13
CA LEU A 143 -1.12 -13.18 22.04
C LEU A 143 -1.95 -14.20 22.83
N SER A 144 -3.24 -13.95 23.03
CA SER A 144 -4.10 -14.68 23.96
C SER A 144 -5.18 -15.55 23.30
N SER A 145 -5.33 -15.54 21.97
CA SER A 145 -6.44 -16.28 21.37
C SER A 145 -6.11 -17.76 21.22
N ALA A 146 -6.31 -18.54 22.29
CA ALA A 146 -6.59 -19.97 22.17
C ALA A 146 -7.84 -20.23 21.30
N THR A 147 -8.65 -19.20 21.06
CA THR A 147 -9.81 -19.20 20.19
C THR A 147 -9.40 -19.37 18.71
N PRO A 148 -9.90 -20.41 18.03
CA PRO A 148 -9.77 -20.54 16.58
C PRO A 148 -10.28 -19.29 15.86
N TYR A 149 -9.55 -18.82 14.84
CA TYR A 149 -9.85 -17.55 14.15
C TYR A 149 -11.29 -17.48 13.62
N HIS A 150 -11.85 -18.58 13.13
CA HIS A 150 -13.22 -18.63 12.59
C HIS A 150 -14.32 -18.37 13.63
N LEU A 151 -14.00 -18.44 14.93
CA LEU A 151 -14.90 -18.11 16.04
C LEU A 151 -14.73 -16.67 16.54
N THR A 152 -13.78 -15.93 15.97
CA THR A 152 -13.53 -14.55 16.37
C THR A 152 -14.53 -13.59 15.73
N THR A 153 -14.72 -12.44 16.38
CA THR A 153 -15.57 -11.37 15.83
C THR A 153 -15.00 -10.77 14.55
N ASP A 154 -13.67 -10.84 14.34
CA ASP A 154 -13.03 -10.43 13.10
C ASP A 154 -13.41 -11.32 11.92
N TYR A 155 -13.42 -12.64 12.10
CA TYR A 155 -13.85 -13.55 11.04
C TYR A 155 -15.31 -13.30 10.67
N GLN A 156 -16.20 -13.19 11.66
CA GLN A 156 -17.61 -12.93 11.43
C GLN A 156 -17.85 -11.58 10.73
N PHE A 157 -17.15 -10.53 11.19
CA PHE A 157 -17.20 -9.20 10.60
C PHE A 157 -16.71 -9.20 9.15
N LEU A 158 -15.50 -9.72 8.90
CA LEU A 158 -14.92 -9.72 7.55
C LEU A 158 -15.72 -10.61 6.59
N SER A 159 -16.28 -11.73 7.05
CA SER A 159 -17.22 -12.53 6.24
C SER A 159 -18.40 -11.69 5.77
N ARG A 160 -18.98 -10.85 6.63
CA ARG A 160 -20.08 -9.95 6.26
C ARG A 160 -19.64 -8.78 5.39
N VAL A 161 -18.42 -8.26 5.56
CA VAL A 161 -17.84 -7.27 4.64
C VAL A 161 -17.73 -7.85 3.23
N LEU A 162 -17.14 -9.05 3.10
CA LEU A 162 -16.98 -9.73 1.82
C LEU A 162 -18.33 -10.09 1.17
N MET A 163 -19.30 -10.54 1.98
CA MET A 163 -20.67 -10.74 1.53
C MET A 163 -21.33 -9.43 1.09
N GLY A 164 -21.08 -8.32 1.79
CA GLY A 164 -21.57 -6.99 1.42
C GLY A 164 -21.03 -6.51 0.07
N ILE A 165 -19.77 -6.85 -0.27
CA ILE A 165 -19.21 -6.63 -1.62
C ILE A 165 -20.04 -7.39 -2.66
N GLN A 166 -20.34 -8.67 -2.41
CA GLN A 166 -21.12 -9.49 -3.33
C GLN A 166 -22.57 -9.02 -3.49
N GLN A 167 -23.16 -8.47 -2.43
CA GLN A 167 -24.55 -8.00 -2.40
C GLN A 167 -24.73 -6.55 -2.86
N GLY A 168 -23.65 -5.87 -3.27
CA GLY A 168 -23.70 -4.49 -3.75
C GLY A 168 -23.88 -3.42 -2.66
N LEU A 169 -23.61 -3.76 -1.39
CA LEU A 169 -23.73 -2.84 -0.26
C LEU A 169 -22.88 -1.56 -0.43
N PHE A 170 -21.74 -1.70 -1.10
CA PHE A 170 -20.76 -0.63 -1.31
C PHE A 170 -20.85 -0.02 -2.72
N GLY A 171 -21.91 -0.33 -3.48
CA GLY A 171 -22.03 0.03 -4.89
C GLY A 171 -21.56 -1.07 -5.86
N PRO A 172 -21.33 -0.74 -7.14
CA PRO A 172 -21.05 -1.71 -8.20
C PRO A 172 -19.60 -2.21 -8.13
N LEU A 173 -19.33 -3.10 -7.17
CA LEU A 173 -18.02 -3.74 -7.00
C LEU A 173 -17.94 -5.09 -7.73
N ASN A 174 -16.77 -5.38 -8.27
CA ASN A 174 -16.46 -6.69 -8.82
C ASN A 174 -16.01 -7.63 -7.71
N SER A 175 -16.92 -8.48 -7.23
CA SER A 175 -16.63 -9.46 -6.18
C SER A 175 -15.58 -10.51 -6.57
N GLN A 176 -15.22 -10.65 -7.85
CA GLN A 176 -14.15 -11.54 -8.29
C GLN A 176 -12.78 -10.87 -8.38
N GLN A 177 -12.71 -9.54 -8.23
CA GLN A 177 -11.46 -8.76 -8.27
C GLN A 177 -11.22 -8.07 -6.94
N LYS A 178 -11.00 -8.89 -5.90
CA LYS A 178 -10.67 -8.43 -4.55
C LYS A 178 -9.15 -8.51 -4.31
N TYR A 179 -8.61 -7.48 -3.70
CA TYR A 179 -7.22 -7.37 -3.28
C TYR A 179 -7.18 -6.94 -1.82
N ALA A 180 -6.09 -7.23 -1.13
CA ALA A 180 -5.94 -6.80 0.25
C ALA A 180 -4.53 -6.29 0.54
N THR A 181 -4.47 -5.29 1.39
CA THR A 181 -3.23 -4.71 1.91
C THR A 181 -3.41 -4.23 3.34
N GLY A 182 -2.31 -4.01 4.03
CA GLY A 182 -2.32 -3.51 5.40
C GLY A 182 -0.94 -3.51 6.02
N ILE A 183 -0.81 -2.77 7.11
CA ILE A 183 0.44 -2.63 7.86
C ILE A 183 0.33 -3.31 9.23
N SER A 184 1.42 -3.90 9.73
CA SER A 184 1.50 -4.37 11.12
C SER A 184 0.41 -5.41 11.43
N SER A 185 -0.44 -5.21 12.46
CA SER A 185 -1.66 -6.00 12.69
C SER A 185 -2.53 -6.16 11.44
N GLY A 186 -2.68 -5.10 10.64
CA GLY A 186 -3.39 -5.15 9.36
C GLY A 186 -2.63 -5.91 8.29
N GLY A 187 -1.30 -5.94 8.33
CA GLY A 187 -0.48 -6.79 7.46
C GLY A 187 -0.63 -8.27 7.82
N TYR A 188 -0.65 -8.62 9.11
CA TYR A 188 -1.01 -9.97 9.54
C TYR A 188 -2.43 -10.33 9.10
N ASN A 189 -3.38 -9.40 9.21
CA ASN A 189 -4.75 -9.63 8.75
C ASN A 189 -4.85 -9.76 7.23
N THR A 190 -4.00 -9.05 6.48
CA THR A 190 -3.86 -9.21 5.03
C THR A 190 -3.44 -10.65 4.71
N SER A 191 -2.40 -11.16 5.36
CA SER A 191 -1.98 -12.56 5.17
C SER A 191 -3.05 -13.56 5.62
N ARG A 192 -3.85 -13.22 6.64
CA ARG A 192 -4.98 -14.04 7.10
C ARG A 192 -6.03 -14.24 6.01
N MET A 193 -6.16 -13.32 5.07
CA MET A 193 -7.09 -13.46 3.94
C MET A 193 -6.74 -14.66 3.07
N ALA A 194 -5.46 -14.94 2.83
CA ALA A 194 -5.04 -16.14 2.11
C ALA A 194 -5.35 -17.45 2.87
N VAL A 195 -5.41 -17.40 4.21
CA VAL A 195 -5.55 -18.58 5.07
C VAL A 195 -7.00 -18.91 5.36
N SER A 196 -7.80 -17.90 5.73
CA SER A 196 -9.18 -18.09 6.20
C SER A 196 -10.24 -17.79 5.15
N PHE A 197 -9.87 -17.11 4.08
CA PHE A 197 -10.74 -16.74 2.97
C PHE A 197 -10.10 -17.21 1.65
N SER A 198 -9.76 -18.50 1.63
CA SER A 198 -8.98 -19.15 0.56
C SER A 198 -9.65 -18.95 -0.80
N GLY A 199 -8.92 -18.37 -1.75
CA GLY A 199 -9.40 -18.13 -3.12
C GLY A 199 -10.25 -16.87 -3.32
N GLU A 200 -10.52 -16.10 -2.26
CA GLU A 200 -11.33 -14.87 -2.37
C GLU A 200 -10.56 -13.69 -2.99
N PHE A 201 -9.24 -13.65 -2.83
CA PHE A 201 -8.40 -12.51 -3.20
C PHE A 201 -7.48 -12.87 -4.37
N ARG A 202 -7.29 -11.93 -5.30
CA ARG A 202 -6.42 -12.11 -6.48
C ARG A 202 -4.95 -11.85 -6.18
N ALA A 203 -4.66 -10.91 -5.29
CA ALA A 203 -3.31 -10.63 -4.84
C ALA A 203 -3.31 -9.92 -3.47
N LEU A 204 -2.22 -10.10 -2.73
CA LEU A 204 -1.98 -9.46 -1.43
C LEU A 204 -0.75 -8.57 -1.47
N ALA A 205 -0.76 -7.49 -0.69
CA ALA A 205 0.43 -6.69 -0.40
C ALA A 205 0.57 -6.49 1.12
N ILE A 206 1.63 -7.02 1.71
CA ILE A 206 1.81 -7.07 3.16
C ILE A 206 2.90 -6.09 3.56
N GLN A 207 2.55 -5.09 4.37
CA GLN A 207 3.48 -4.08 4.86
C GLN A 207 3.89 -4.33 6.32
N SER A 208 5.20 -4.38 6.58
CA SER A 208 5.79 -4.44 7.93
C SER A 208 5.12 -5.50 8.83
N ALA A 209 4.90 -6.69 8.27
CA ALA A 209 4.21 -7.82 8.91
C ALA A 209 4.71 -9.15 8.33
N SER A 210 4.17 -10.26 8.83
CA SER A 210 4.48 -11.61 8.33
C SER A 210 3.21 -12.47 8.27
N TYR A 211 3.35 -13.79 8.46
CA TYR A 211 2.28 -14.76 8.34
C TYR A 211 1.19 -14.60 9.41
N ALA A 212 -0.01 -15.04 9.09
CA ALA A 212 -1.25 -14.66 9.77
C ALA A 212 -1.27 -14.90 11.28
N THR A 213 -0.59 -15.93 11.76
CA THR A 213 -0.49 -16.32 13.17
C THR A 213 0.75 -15.79 13.89
N CYS A 214 1.64 -15.10 13.18
CA CYS A 214 2.85 -14.54 13.77
C CYS A 214 2.54 -13.30 14.61
N LEU A 215 3.41 -13.03 15.57
CA LEU A 215 3.33 -11.88 16.46
C LEU A 215 4.72 -11.25 16.63
N GLY A 216 4.98 -10.21 15.83
CA GLY A 216 6.26 -9.52 15.88
C GLY A 216 7.41 -10.53 15.69
N PRO A 217 8.37 -10.62 16.62
CA PRO A 217 9.46 -11.59 16.54
C PRO A 217 9.03 -13.04 16.80
N ALA A 218 7.87 -13.30 17.41
CA ALA A 218 7.38 -14.66 17.62
C ALA A 218 6.68 -15.14 16.35
N CYS A 219 7.43 -15.79 15.46
CA CYS A 219 6.89 -16.22 14.17
C CYS A 219 7.33 -17.64 13.82
N LEU A 220 6.33 -18.47 13.53
CA LEU A 220 6.50 -19.78 12.91
C LEU A 220 5.57 -19.86 11.71
N VAL A 221 6.15 -19.84 10.52
CA VAL A 221 5.40 -20.02 9.27
C VAL A 221 5.18 -21.53 9.08
N PRO A 222 3.95 -22.01 8.88
CA PRO A 222 3.67 -23.42 8.72
C PRO A 222 4.35 -23.99 7.47
N GLN A 223 4.64 -25.29 7.51
CA GLN A 223 5.29 -25.97 6.39
C GLN A 223 4.39 -26.04 5.15
N SER A 224 3.08 -26.19 5.35
CA SER A 224 2.08 -26.18 4.28
C SER A 224 1.37 -24.83 4.23
N LEU A 225 1.22 -24.29 3.03
CA LEU A 225 0.35 -23.17 2.73
C LEU A 225 -0.91 -23.63 1.97
N PRO A 226 -2.02 -22.90 2.04
CA PRO A 226 -3.20 -23.16 1.21
C PRO A 226 -2.83 -23.23 -0.27
N SER A 227 -3.39 -24.20 -1.01
CA SER A 227 -3.10 -24.36 -2.45
C SER A 227 -3.61 -23.20 -3.31
N THR A 228 -4.64 -22.48 -2.83
CA THR A 228 -5.20 -21.30 -3.50
C THR A 228 -4.61 -20.00 -2.94
N HIS A 229 -3.41 -20.04 -2.38
CA HIS A 229 -2.77 -18.84 -1.86
C HIS A 229 -2.51 -17.85 -3.00
N PRO A 230 -2.95 -16.59 -2.88
CA PRO A 230 -2.76 -15.61 -3.93
C PRO A 230 -1.30 -15.17 -4.05
N PRO A 231 -0.89 -14.65 -5.22
CA PRO A 231 0.31 -13.87 -5.36
C PRO A 231 0.46 -12.83 -4.23
N THR A 232 1.68 -12.68 -3.70
CA THR A 232 1.92 -11.80 -2.55
C THR A 232 3.14 -10.90 -2.72
N LEU A 233 2.98 -9.60 -2.49
CA LEU A 233 4.06 -8.64 -2.34
C LEU A 233 4.34 -8.40 -0.85
N PHE A 234 5.62 -8.31 -0.49
CA PHE A 234 6.06 -7.80 0.82
C PHE A 234 6.73 -6.43 0.69
N ILE A 235 6.40 -5.52 1.59
CA ILE A 235 7.04 -4.21 1.73
C ILE A 235 7.49 -4.07 3.19
N HIS A 236 8.79 -3.91 3.44
CA HIS A 236 9.31 -3.96 4.81
C HIS A 236 10.49 -3.02 5.05
N GLY A 237 10.65 -2.52 6.28
CA GLY A 237 11.84 -1.81 6.72
C GLY A 237 12.92 -2.76 7.24
N ALA A 238 14.18 -2.62 6.81
CA ALA A 238 15.27 -3.45 7.32
C ALA A 238 15.56 -3.21 8.81
N LEU A 239 15.21 -2.02 9.32
CA LEU A 239 15.41 -1.60 10.71
C LEU A 239 14.14 -1.74 11.56
N ASP A 240 13.15 -2.50 11.09
CA ASP A 240 11.90 -2.70 11.82
C ASP A 240 12.15 -3.55 13.08
N MET A 241 12.09 -2.92 14.25
CA MET A 241 12.26 -3.59 15.55
C MET A 241 10.95 -4.13 16.12
N ILE A 242 9.80 -3.78 15.55
CA ILE A 242 8.47 -4.23 16.00
C ILE A 242 8.13 -5.55 15.32
N VAL A 243 8.30 -5.59 14.00
CA VAL A 243 8.22 -6.81 13.20
C VAL A 243 9.56 -6.98 12.49
N PRO A 244 10.50 -7.73 13.07
CA PRO A 244 11.80 -7.93 12.45
C PRO A 244 11.69 -8.49 11.04
N VAL A 245 12.43 -7.89 10.09
CA VAL A 245 12.40 -8.25 8.66
C VAL A 245 12.61 -9.74 8.39
N TRP A 246 13.30 -10.46 9.29
CA TRP A 246 13.54 -11.89 9.15
C TRP A 246 12.25 -12.71 9.21
N THR A 247 11.22 -12.26 9.93
CA THR A 247 9.94 -12.96 10.04
C THR A 247 9.21 -12.93 8.70
N MET A 248 9.21 -11.79 8.01
CA MET A 248 8.71 -11.66 6.64
C MET A 248 9.52 -12.54 5.68
N LYS A 249 10.86 -12.53 5.78
CA LYS A 249 11.73 -13.35 4.92
C LYS A 249 11.42 -14.85 5.04
N GLN A 250 11.09 -15.36 6.22
CA GLN A 250 10.66 -16.75 6.40
C GLN A 250 9.38 -17.05 5.61
N TYR A 251 8.40 -16.15 5.65
CA TYR A 251 7.15 -16.33 4.92
C TYR A 251 7.34 -16.18 3.41
N TYR A 252 8.11 -15.18 2.98
CA TYR A 252 8.54 -15.03 1.59
C TYR A 252 9.18 -16.32 1.06
N ASN A 253 10.16 -16.88 1.78
CA ASN A 253 10.83 -18.12 1.36
C ASN A 253 9.84 -19.28 1.27
N ARG A 254 8.92 -19.42 2.25
CA ARG A 254 7.87 -20.45 2.21
C ARG A 254 6.99 -20.34 0.96
N LEU A 255 6.64 -19.13 0.55
CA LEU A 255 5.84 -18.92 -0.66
C LEU A 255 6.60 -19.30 -1.93
N ILE A 256 7.88 -18.95 -2.00
CA ILE A 256 8.77 -19.36 -3.11
C ILE A 256 8.91 -20.88 -3.18
N ASP A 257 9.12 -21.55 -2.03
CA ASP A 257 9.22 -23.01 -1.95
C ASP A 257 7.94 -23.72 -2.47
N HIS A 258 6.79 -23.05 -2.38
CA HIS A 258 5.49 -23.52 -2.87
C HIS A 258 5.16 -23.03 -4.28
N SER A 259 6.11 -22.41 -5.00
CA SER A 259 5.92 -21.85 -6.34
C SER A 259 4.78 -20.82 -6.42
N ILE A 260 4.50 -20.10 -5.33
CA ILE A 260 3.53 -19.00 -5.29
C ILE A 260 4.25 -17.72 -5.73
N HIS A 261 3.69 -17.02 -6.73
CA HIS A 261 4.28 -15.78 -7.25
C HIS A 261 4.43 -14.75 -6.12
N THR A 262 5.67 -14.41 -5.78
CA THR A 262 5.96 -13.59 -4.62
C THR A 262 7.10 -12.62 -4.89
N GLU A 263 6.91 -11.35 -4.52
CA GLU A 263 7.93 -10.32 -4.56
C GLU A 263 8.16 -9.70 -3.18
N LYS A 264 9.33 -9.08 -2.97
CA LYS A 264 9.60 -8.29 -1.77
C LYS A 264 10.38 -7.04 -2.12
N TRP A 265 10.08 -5.96 -1.41
CA TRP A 265 10.87 -4.74 -1.40
C TRP A 265 11.21 -4.38 0.05
N VAL A 266 12.49 -4.15 0.30
CA VAL A 266 13.00 -3.84 1.65
C VAL A 266 13.71 -2.49 1.62
N ASN A 267 13.24 -1.54 2.43
CA ASN A 267 13.94 -0.27 2.61
C ASN A 267 15.07 -0.44 3.64
N PRO A 268 16.35 -0.23 3.27
CA PRO A 268 17.48 -0.46 4.17
C PRO A 268 17.56 0.52 5.36
N PHE A 269 16.86 1.66 5.29
CA PHE A 269 17.00 2.76 6.24
C PHE A 269 15.72 3.08 7.03
N LYS A 270 14.66 2.28 6.86
CA LYS A 270 13.38 2.51 7.54
C LYS A 270 13.06 1.38 8.51
N GLY A 271 12.33 1.74 9.57
CA GLY A 271 11.74 0.82 10.52
C GLY A 271 10.30 0.49 10.16
N HIS A 272 9.46 0.33 11.18
CA HIS A 272 8.04 0.00 11.06
C HIS A 272 7.24 1.21 10.56
N ALA A 273 6.84 1.28 9.28
CA ALA A 273 5.99 2.37 8.78
C ALA A 273 5.39 2.06 7.40
N TRP A 274 4.41 2.87 6.99
CA TRP A 274 4.10 3.14 5.59
C TRP A 274 5.23 3.97 4.97
N PHE A 275 5.64 3.66 3.74
CA PHE A 275 6.76 4.32 3.07
C PHE A 275 6.29 5.17 1.90
N LYS A 276 7.14 6.10 1.45
CA LYS A 276 6.84 6.94 0.27
C LYS A 276 6.56 6.09 -0.95
N GLU A 277 7.24 4.96 -1.05
CA GLU A 277 7.19 4.02 -2.15
C GLU A 277 6.01 3.04 -2.04
N SER A 278 5.35 2.94 -0.88
CA SER A 278 4.26 2.00 -0.67
C SER A 278 3.08 2.18 -1.64
N PRO A 279 2.57 3.40 -1.89
CA PRO A 279 1.44 3.61 -2.79
C PRO A 279 1.68 3.03 -4.19
N GLU A 280 2.78 3.42 -4.83
CA GLU A 280 3.13 3.00 -6.19
C GLU A 280 3.37 1.49 -6.26
N LYS A 281 4.16 0.93 -5.34
CA LYS A 281 4.48 -0.51 -5.35
C LYS A 281 3.26 -1.40 -5.18
N ILE A 282 2.31 -0.99 -4.34
CA ILE A 282 1.09 -1.76 -4.09
C ILE A 282 0.17 -1.68 -5.31
N VAL A 283 -0.01 -0.49 -5.89
CA VAL A 283 -0.83 -0.32 -7.09
C VAL A 283 -0.25 -1.09 -8.28
N ASP A 284 1.06 -0.97 -8.53
CA ASP A 284 1.73 -1.70 -9.62
C ASP A 284 1.62 -3.21 -9.44
N TRP A 285 1.72 -3.68 -8.20
CA TRP A 285 1.52 -5.09 -7.88
C TRP A 285 0.10 -5.54 -8.22
N PHE A 286 -0.92 -4.81 -7.79
CA PHE A 286 -2.32 -5.17 -8.07
C PHE A 286 -2.67 -5.05 -9.56
N ASN A 287 -2.08 -4.12 -10.30
CA ASN A 287 -2.30 -3.98 -11.74
C ASN A 287 -1.80 -5.19 -12.55
N ARG A 288 -0.86 -5.98 -12.01
CA ARG A 288 -0.34 -7.18 -12.67
C ARG A 288 -1.19 -8.43 -12.48
N PHE A 289 -2.15 -8.42 -11.56
CA PHE A 289 -3.01 -9.56 -11.26
C PHE A 289 -4.45 -9.20 -11.53
#